data_AF-A0A951EK64-F1
#
_entry.id   AF-A0A951EK64-F1
#
_cell.length_a   1.000
_cell.length_b   1.000
_cell.length_c   1.000
_cell.angle_alpha   90.00
_cell.angle_beta   90.00
_cell.angle_gamma   90.00
#
_symmetry.space_group_name_H-M   'P 1'
#
loop_
_entity.id
_entity.type
_entity.pdbx_description
1 polymer ?
#
loop_
_entity_poly.entity_id
_entity_poly.type
_entity_poly.pdbx_seq_one_letter_code
_entity_poly.pdbx_strand_id
1 'polypeptide(L)'
;MESGVTSILQRFNKETTSAQNVLAIRTLSALGVPTRFTYITFDHLMTAEELQASCAFQNRRDLLLQPMPHLNIEEIVDGVRDENWVATHRTGRPFYTGISYLLVSMECLIGAAYTNQVHAAGLAGAPQPSMGRRDAEFADWRIGRLSHHAQLWVDRHFILDYTRRFQSVMATQCFSISSSKTSTGFRQLSVLRGLPFSSAATLSSSSWVCKD
;
A
#
# COMPACT_ATOMS: atom_id res chain seq x y z
N MET A 1 4.24 5.87 6.63
CA MET A 1 3.30 6.64 7.47
C MET A 1 3.00 5.85 8.74
N GLU A 2 2.50 4.62 8.62
CA GLU A 2 2.27 3.66 9.72
C GLU A 2 1.22 4.06 10.75
N SER A 3 1.00 5.35 11.03
CA SER A 3 -0.10 5.84 11.85
C SER A 3 -0.44 7.31 11.55
N GLY A 4 -1.67 7.68 11.89
CA GLY A 4 -2.16 9.05 11.88
C GLY A 4 -2.19 9.71 13.27
N VAL A 5 -1.70 9.03 14.30
CA VAL A 5 -1.74 9.49 15.69
C VAL A 5 -0.32 9.74 16.19
N THR A 6 -0.03 10.96 16.67
CA THR A 6 1.34 11.38 17.01
C THR A 6 1.97 10.54 18.12
N SER A 7 1.23 10.15 19.16
CA SER A 7 1.75 9.29 20.24
C SER A 7 2.16 7.91 19.72
N ILE A 8 1.39 7.32 18.80
CA ILE A 8 1.73 6.06 18.13
C ILE A 8 2.96 6.23 17.23
N LEU A 9 3.04 7.34 16.47
CA LEU A 9 4.21 7.63 15.63
C LEU A 9 5.50 7.72 16.46
N GLN A 10 5.46 8.40 17.60
CA GLN A 10 6.57 8.46 18.55
C GLN A 10 6.95 7.08 19.07
N ARG A 11 5.95 6.27 19.45
CA ARG A 11 6.15 4.89 19.91
C ARG A 11 6.81 4.01 18.86
N PHE A 12 6.46 4.20 17.59
CA PHE A 12 7.06 3.51 16.43
C PHE A 12 8.41 4.10 16.01
N ASN A 13 8.93 5.08 16.76
CA ASN A 13 10.13 5.83 16.43
C ASN A 13 10.10 6.40 15.01
N LYS A 14 8.93 6.92 14.61
CA LYS A 14 8.78 7.70 13.39
C LYS A 14 9.08 9.14 13.76
N GLU A 15 10.10 9.71 13.14
CA GLU A 15 10.51 11.11 13.30
C GLU A 15 9.53 12.07 12.58
N THR A 16 8.23 11.78 12.67
CA THR A 16 7.16 12.53 12.03
C THR A 16 5.96 12.67 12.97
N THR A 17 5.13 13.67 12.68
CA THR A 17 3.89 13.96 13.40
C THR A 17 2.68 13.67 12.52
N SER A 18 1.50 13.57 13.14
CA SER A 18 0.23 13.47 12.41
C SER A 18 0.08 14.62 11.40
N ALA A 19 0.37 15.86 11.81
CA ALA A 19 0.28 17.03 10.95
C ALA A 19 1.22 16.96 9.73
N GLN A 20 2.46 16.50 9.92
CA GLN A 20 3.39 16.29 8.80
C GLN A 20 2.89 15.19 7.85
N ASN A 21 2.35 14.10 8.37
CA ASN A 21 1.76 13.04 7.54
C ASN A 21 0.57 13.57 6.73
N VAL A 22 -0.29 14.41 7.31
CA VAL A 22 -1.40 15.07 6.61
C VAL A 22 -0.91 15.87 5.42
N LEU A 23 0.07 16.76 5.64
CA LEU A 23 0.64 17.58 4.57
C LEU A 23 1.27 16.71 3.49
N ALA A 24 2.07 15.71 3.86
CA ALA A 24 2.70 14.82 2.90
C ALA A 24 1.67 14.08 2.03
N ILE A 25 0.59 13.57 2.61
CA ILE A 25 -0.48 12.87 1.86
C ILE A 25 -1.18 13.83 0.90
N ARG A 26 -1.54 15.03 1.37
CA ARG A 26 -2.20 16.06 0.55
C ARG A 26 -1.31 16.47 -0.62
N THR A 27 -0.03 16.76 -0.36
CA THR A 27 0.96 17.14 -1.39
C THR A 27 1.14 16.04 -2.43
N LEU A 28 1.40 14.79 -2.01
CA LEU A 28 1.59 13.69 -2.95
C LEU A 28 0.35 13.42 -3.81
N SER A 29 -0.85 13.57 -3.20
CA SER A 29 -2.12 13.43 -3.92
C SER A 29 -2.31 14.53 -4.96
N ALA A 30 -2.07 15.80 -4.58
CA ALA A 30 -2.17 16.95 -5.48
C ALA A 30 -1.19 16.87 -6.65
N LEU A 31 0.03 16.37 -6.41
CA LEU A 31 1.02 16.10 -7.46
C LEU A 31 0.66 14.93 -8.38
N GLY A 32 -0.43 14.21 -8.10
CA GLY A 32 -0.88 13.07 -8.90
C GLY A 32 0.00 11.83 -8.75
N VAL A 33 0.82 11.76 -7.69
CA VAL A 33 1.66 10.58 -7.42
C VAL A 33 0.76 9.41 -7.03
N PRO A 34 0.82 8.26 -7.73
CA PRO A 34 0.06 7.08 -7.33
C PRO A 34 0.54 6.59 -5.96
N THR A 35 -0.27 6.85 -4.93
CA THR A 35 0.09 6.53 -3.55
C THR A 35 -0.61 5.27 -3.03
N ARG A 36 0.12 4.58 -2.15
CA ARG A 36 -0.36 3.50 -1.29
C ARG A 36 0.25 3.70 0.07
N PHE A 37 -0.57 3.60 1.11
CA PHE A 37 -0.15 3.90 2.46
C PHE A 37 -0.14 2.62 3.31
N THR A 38 0.96 2.39 4.02
CA THR A 38 0.99 1.42 5.12
C THR A 38 0.45 2.09 6.38
N TYR A 39 -0.40 1.36 7.10
CA TYR A 39 -1.04 1.82 8.33
C TYR A 39 -1.22 0.63 9.27
N ILE A 40 -0.73 0.76 10.50
CA ILE A 40 -0.89 -0.24 11.56
C ILE A 40 -2.06 0.22 12.42
N THR A 41 -3.12 -0.58 12.46
CA THR A 41 -4.37 -0.23 13.15
C THR A 41 -4.31 -0.57 14.63
N PHE A 42 -3.69 -1.71 14.97
CA PHE A 42 -3.59 -2.19 16.33
C PHE A 42 -2.14 -2.28 16.76
N ASP A 43 -1.77 -1.67 17.88
CA ASP A 43 -0.47 -1.87 18.51
C ASP A 43 -0.62 -2.34 19.96
N HIS A 44 0.30 -3.21 20.39
CA HIS A 44 0.24 -3.88 21.69
C HIS A 44 0.18 -2.94 22.89
N LEU A 45 0.67 -1.70 22.77
CA LEU A 45 0.77 -0.76 23.88
C LEU A 45 -0.25 0.39 23.75
N MET A 46 -1.16 0.30 22.78
CA MET A 46 -2.11 1.37 22.45
C MET A 46 -3.23 1.47 23.48
N THR A 47 -3.78 2.68 23.63
CA THR A 47 -5.00 2.90 24.42
C THR A 47 -6.26 2.89 23.55
N ALA A 48 -7.43 2.86 24.18
CA ALA A 48 -8.70 2.95 23.48
C ALA A 48 -8.87 4.30 22.76
N GLU A 49 -8.38 5.39 23.35
CA GLU A 49 -8.39 6.73 22.77
C GLU A 49 -7.50 6.79 21.52
N GLU A 50 -6.34 6.15 21.56
CA GLU A 50 -5.44 6.05 20.40
C GLU A 50 -6.06 5.23 19.26
N LEU A 51 -6.80 4.16 19.60
CA LEU A 51 -7.53 3.36 18.60
C LEU A 51 -8.65 4.20 17.97
N GLN A 52 -9.44 4.91 18.78
CA GLN A 52 -10.48 5.80 18.30
C GLN A 52 -9.90 6.90 17.40
N ALA A 53 -8.80 7.52 17.81
CA ALA A 53 -8.09 8.53 17.03
C ALA A 53 -7.57 7.97 15.70
N SER A 54 -7.07 6.73 15.70
CA SER A 54 -6.63 6.03 14.49
C SER A 54 -7.79 5.79 13.53
N CYS A 55 -8.94 5.30 14.03
CA CYS A 55 -10.15 5.14 13.22
C CYS A 55 -10.67 6.47 12.66
N ALA A 56 -10.67 7.54 13.48
CA ALA A 56 -11.06 8.87 13.05
C ALA A 56 -10.14 9.40 11.93
N PHE A 57 -8.82 9.23 12.09
CA PHE A 57 -7.84 9.60 11.06
C PHE A 57 -8.07 8.82 9.76
N GLN A 58 -8.27 7.51 9.85
CA GLN A 58 -8.53 6.66 8.69
C GLN A 58 -9.81 7.05 7.93
N ASN A 59 -10.81 7.60 8.63
CA ASN A 59 -12.07 8.05 8.03
C ASN A 59 -12.04 9.48 7.47
N ARG A 60 -10.93 10.22 7.65
CA ARG A 60 -10.77 11.58 7.12
C ARG A 60 -10.94 11.62 5.60
N ARG A 61 -11.65 12.64 5.12
CA ARG A 61 -11.99 12.85 3.70
C ARG A 61 -11.26 14.04 3.06
N ASP A 62 -10.40 14.67 3.84
CA ASP A 62 -9.63 15.86 3.50
C ASP A 62 -8.13 15.56 3.26
N LEU A 63 -7.76 14.28 3.22
CA LEU A 63 -6.39 13.84 3.00
C LEU A 63 -6.09 13.58 1.52
N LEU A 64 -7.00 12.92 0.82
CA LEU A 64 -6.83 12.54 -0.58
C LEU A 64 -7.38 13.64 -1.48
N LEU A 65 -6.50 14.33 -2.19
CA LEU A 65 -6.83 15.42 -3.11
C LEU A 65 -6.86 14.95 -4.56
N GLN A 66 -7.57 15.69 -5.41
CA GLN A 66 -7.53 15.48 -6.86
C GLN A 66 -6.14 15.86 -7.39
N PRO A 67 -5.60 15.16 -8.40
CA PRO A 67 -4.39 15.58 -9.10
C PRO A 67 -4.55 16.94 -9.78
N MET A 68 -3.57 17.82 -9.64
CA MET A 68 -3.59 19.19 -10.16
C MET A 68 -2.34 19.47 -11.02
N PRO A 69 -2.19 18.79 -12.17
CA PRO A 69 -1.00 18.95 -13.03
C PRO A 69 -0.89 20.34 -13.68
N HIS A 70 -1.92 21.18 -13.55
CA HIS A 70 -1.98 22.53 -14.11
C HIS A 70 -1.48 23.61 -13.14
N LEU A 71 -1.36 23.30 -11.85
CA LEU A 71 -0.80 24.22 -10.85
C LEU A 71 0.71 24.07 -10.77
N ASN A 72 1.40 25.15 -10.43
CA ASN A 72 2.82 25.09 -10.13
C ASN A 72 3.06 24.52 -8.71
N ILE A 73 4.32 24.25 -8.38
CA ILE A 73 4.69 23.57 -7.13
C ILE A 73 4.40 24.49 -5.93
N GLU A 74 4.68 25.78 -6.06
CA GLU A 74 4.50 26.79 -5.03
C GLU A 74 3.02 26.91 -4.63
N GLU A 75 2.12 26.98 -5.62
CA GLU A 75 0.66 26.99 -5.43
C GLU A 75 0.17 25.74 -4.71
N ILE A 76 0.74 24.57 -5.02
CA ILE A 76 0.39 23.33 -4.32
C ILE A 76 0.88 23.37 -2.87
N VAL A 77 2.12 23.81 -2.62
CA VAL A 77 2.71 23.86 -1.28
C VAL A 77 1.92 24.79 -0.36
N ASP A 78 1.49 25.94 -0.87
CA ASP A 78 0.66 26.88 -0.13
C ASP A 78 -0.77 26.34 0.02
N GLY A 79 -1.35 25.81 -1.06
CA GLY A 79 -2.72 25.31 -1.09
C GLY A 79 -2.99 24.17 -0.11
N VAL A 80 -2.08 23.19 0.03
CA VAL A 80 -2.30 22.02 0.93
C VAL A 80 -2.36 22.39 2.41
N ARG A 81 -1.91 23.60 2.77
CA ARG A 81 -1.96 24.16 4.12
C ARG A 81 -3.23 24.97 4.37
N ASP A 82 -3.92 25.40 3.32
CA ASP A 82 -5.19 26.12 3.41
C ASP A 82 -6.38 25.13 3.38
N GLU A 83 -7.15 25.10 4.48
CA GLU A 83 -8.29 24.21 4.62
C GLU A 83 -9.43 24.53 3.63
N ASN A 84 -9.59 25.78 3.20
CA ASN A 84 -10.60 26.14 2.19
C ASN A 84 -10.21 25.60 0.81
N TRP A 85 -8.92 25.73 0.47
CA TRP A 85 -8.36 25.17 -0.74
C TRP A 85 -8.50 23.64 -0.75
N VAL A 86 -8.16 22.98 0.36
CA VAL A 86 -8.32 21.53 0.54
C VAL A 86 -9.79 21.11 0.41
N ALA A 87 -10.72 21.84 1.01
CA ALA A 87 -12.15 21.54 0.92
C ALA A 87 -12.67 21.57 -0.52
N THR A 88 -12.12 22.46 -1.36
CA THR A 88 -12.47 22.62 -2.77
C THR A 88 -11.89 21.50 -3.64
N HIS A 89 -10.70 21.00 -3.31
CA HIS A 89 -9.96 20.07 -4.18
C HIS A 89 -9.89 18.62 -3.67
N ARG A 90 -10.54 18.30 -2.55
CA ARG A 90 -10.59 16.92 -2.03
C ARG A 90 -11.34 15.97 -2.96
N THR A 91 -10.94 14.71 -2.96
CA THR A 91 -11.67 13.63 -3.65
C THR A 91 -12.98 13.26 -2.96
N GLY A 92 -13.16 13.65 -1.69
CA GLY A 92 -14.29 13.24 -0.85
C GLY A 92 -14.23 11.79 -0.38
N ARG A 93 -13.23 11.02 -0.81
CA ARG A 93 -13.02 9.63 -0.39
C ARG A 93 -12.35 9.58 0.99
N PRO A 94 -12.73 8.63 1.85
CA PRO A 94 -12.04 8.45 3.11
C PRO A 94 -10.65 7.87 2.88
N PHE A 95 -9.71 8.26 3.75
CA PHE A 95 -8.29 7.93 3.64
C PHE A 95 -8.02 6.42 3.64
N TYR A 96 -8.80 5.63 4.38
CA TYR A 96 -8.65 4.18 4.43
C TYR A 96 -8.70 3.52 3.04
N THR A 97 -9.32 4.17 2.04
CA THR A 97 -9.36 3.64 0.66
C THR A 97 -8.00 3.69 -0.06
N GLY A 98 -7.02 4.40 0.49
CA GLY A 98 -5.63 4.42 0.02
C GLY A 98 -4.68 3.53 0.83
N ILE A 99 -5.17 2.86 1.88
CA ILE A 99 -4.36 1.99 2.73
C ILE A 99 -4.20 0.62 2.06
N SER A 100 -2.96 0.10 2.01
CA SER A 100 -2.63 -1.16 1.34
C SER A 100 -3.25 -2.39 2.01
N TYR A 101 -3.18 -2.43 3.34
CA TYR A 101 -3.72 -3.50 4.17
C TYR A 101 -4.45 -2.89 5.35
N LEU A 102 -5.75 -3.18 5.46
CA LEU A 102 -6.58 -2.69 6.55
C LEU A 102 -6.47 -3.62 7.75
N LEU A 103 -6.73 -3.06 8.94
CA LEU A 103 -6.82 -3.80 10.20
C LEU A 103 -5.53 -4.54 10.61
N VAL A 104 -4.39 -4.07 10.11
CA VAL A 104 -3.07 -4.62 10.44
C VAL A 104 -2.78 -4.46 11.93
N SER A 105 -2.30 -5.53 12.55
CA SER A 105 -1.77 -5.51 13.91
C SER A 105 -0.24 -5.45 13.87
N MET A 106 0.36 -4.73 14.83
CA MET A 106 1.81 -4.61 14.95
C MET A 106 2.44 -5.97 15.22
N GLU A 107 3.48 -6.32 14.47
CA GLU A 107 4.29 -7.51 14.76
C GLU A 107 5.55 -7.12 15.53
N CYS A 108 5.82 -7.83 16.63
CA CYS A 108 7.01 -7.63 17.44
C CYS A 108 8.23 -8.35 16.84
N LEU A 109 8.91 -7.72 15.88
CA LEU A 109 10.15 -8.25 15.30
C LEU A 109 11.29 -8.28 16.33
N ILE A 110 12.10 -9.34 16.31
CA ILE A 110 13.22 -9.52 17.24
C ILE A 110 14.25 -8.40 17.03
N GLY A 111 14.65 -7.75 18.13
CA GLY A 111 15.63 -6.65 18.11
C GLY A 111 15.06 -5.28 17.74
N ALA A 112 13.79 -5.17 17.37
CA ALA A 112 13.17 -3.88 17.07
C ALA A 112 12.97 -3.03 18.34
N ALA A 113 13.16 -1.72 18.22
CA ALA A 113 12.98 -0.78 19.34
C ALA A 113 11.57 -0.88 19.97
N TYR A 114 10.55 -1.03 19.13
CA TYR A 114 9.17 -1.25 19.60
C TYR A 114 9.03 -2.54 20.42
N THR A 115 9.62 -3.65 19.95
CA THR A 115 9.61 -4.93 20.68
C THR A 115 10.29 -4.83 22.04
N ASN A 116 11.35 -4.03 22.16
CA ASN A 116 11.99 -3.77 23.45
C ASN A 116 11.07 -3.00 24.41
N GLN A 117 10.24 -2.07 23.91
CA GLN A 117 9.23 -1.40 24.72
C GLN A 117 8.16 -2.38 25.21
N VAL A 118 7.67 -3.27 24.33
CA VAL A 118 6.70 -4.32 24.70
C VAL A 118 7.29 -5.28 25.73
N HIS A 119 8.56 -5.64 25.58
CA HIS A 119 9.28 -6.47 26.53
C HIS A 119 9.44 -5.77 27.89
N ALA A 120 9.81 -4.48 27.90
CA ALA A 120 9.91 -3.69 29.12
C ALA A 120 8.57 -3.55 29.86
N ALA A 121 7.46 -3.56 29.13
CA ALA A 121 6.10 -3.59 29.68
C ALA A 121 5.68 -4.97 30.21
N GLY A 122 6.51 -6.01 30.06
CA GLY A 122 6.20 -7.38 30.52
C GLY A 122 5.20 -8.13 29.62
N LEU A 123 4.93 -7.63 28.41
CA LEU A 123 3.90 -8.17 27.51
C LEU A 123 4.47 -9.06 26.40
N ALA A 124 5.80 -9.18 26.31
CA ALA A 124 6.46 -10.01 25.30
C ALA A 124 6.44 -11.50 25.69
N GLY A 125 5.88 -12.33 24.83
CA GLY A 125 5.77 -13.78 24.99
C GLY A 125 6.99 -14.55 24.48
N ALA A 126 6.75 -15.76 23.97
CA ALA A 126 7.82 -16.62 23.45
C ALA A 126 8.37 -16.09 22.12
N PRO A 127 9.69 -16.19 21.88
CA PRO A 127 10.25 -15.93 20.56
C PRO A 127 9.82 -17.00 19.55
N GLN A 128 9.57 -16.59 18.31
CA GLN A 128 9.33 -17.45 17.15
C GLN A 128 10.44 -17.22 16.11
N PRO A 129 11.60 -17.90 16.23
CA PRO A 129 12.78 -17.62 15.42
C PRO A 129 12.56 -17.83 13.91
N SER A 130 11.71 -18.79 13.52
CA SER A 130 11.40 -19.07 12.11
C SER A 130 10.77 -17.89 11.38
N MET A 131 10.08 -17.00 12.11
CA MET A 131 9.42 -15.80 11.58
C MET A 131 10.14 -14.51 11.99
N GLY A 132 11.29 -14.60 12.68
CA GLY A 132 12.01 -13.44 13.17
C GLY A 132 11.21 -12.53 14.12
N ARG A 133 10.16 -13.07 14.76
CA ARG A 133 9.23 -12.30 15.60
C ARG A 133 9.10 -12.91 16.98
N ARG A 134 8.42 -12.19 17.86
CA ARG A 134 8.04 -12.61 19.20
C ARG A 134 6.54 -12.45 19.35
N ASP A 135 5.90 -13.38 20.06
CA ASP A 135 4.51 -13.18 20.44
C ASP A 135 4.41 -12.04 21.46
N ALA A 136 3.28 -11.36 21.48
CA ALA A 136 3.04 -10.27 22.41
C ALA A 136 1.55 -10.17 22.75
N GLU A 137 1.29 -9.85 24.00
CA GLU A 137 -0.06 -9.56 24.48
C GLU A 137 -0.37 -8.07 24.33
N PHE A 138 -1.65 -7.74 24.23
CA PHE A 138 -2.10 -6.35 24.25
C PHE A 138 -2.23 -5.88 25.69
N ALA A 139 -1.72 -4.69 25.99
CA ALA A 139 -1.89 -4.03 27.28
C ALA A 139 -3.38 -3.88 27.64
N ASP A 140 -4.22 -3.56 26.65
CA ASP A 140 -5.67 -3.60 26.77
C ASP A 140 -6.23 -4.85 26.07
N TRP A 141 -6.76 -5.78 26.87
CA TRP A 141 -7.32 -7.04 26.36
C TRP A 141 -8.47 -6.83 25.37
N ARG A 142 -9.23 -5.72 25.48
CA ARG A 142 -10.33 -5.40 24.56
C ARG A 142 -9.80 -5.14 23.17
N ILE A 143 -8.68 -4.42 23.07
CA ILE A 143 -7.99 -4.15 21.81
C ILE A 143 -7.44 -5.46 21.25
N GLY A 144 -6.88 -6.33 22.09
CA GLY A 144 -6.47 -7.68 21.67
C GLY A 144 -7.63 -8.49 21.08
N ARG A 145 -8.83 -8.43 21.67
CA ARG A 145 -10.04 -9.06 21.11
C ARG A 145 -10.44 -8.46 19.77
N LEU A 146 -10.38 -7.14 19.62
CA LEU A 146 -10.69 -6.46 18.36
C LEU A 146 -9.70 -6.84 17.26
N SER A 147 -8.40 -6.81 17.56
CA SER A 147 -7.32 -7.26 16.68
C SER A 147 -7.52 -8.71 16.23
N HIS A 148 -7.85 -9.60 17.17
CA HIS A 148 -8.14 -11.00 16.85
C HIS A 148 -9.35 -11.17 15.93
N HIS A 149 -10.47 -10.50 16.24
CA HIS A 149 -11.67 -10.55 15.39
C HIS A 149 -11.44 -9.92 14.02
N ALA A 150 -10.60 -8.88 13.94
CA ALA A 150 -10.17 -8.29 12.68
C ALA A 150 -9.37 -9.29 11.84
N GLN A 151 -8.43 -10.03 12.43
CA GLN A 151 -7.69 -11.07 11.72
C GLN A 151 -8.62 -12.17 11.20
N LEU A 152 -9.53 -12.67 12.05
CA LEU A 152 -10.53 -13.67 11.61
C LEU A 152 -11.43 -13.15 10.48
N TRP A 153 -11.76 -11.85 10.49
CA TRP A 153 -12.51 -11.23 9.41
C TRP A 153 -11.71 -11.22 8.10
N VAL A 154 -10.44 -10.84 8.16
CA VAL A 154 -9.52 -10.88 7.00
C VAL A 154 -9.39 -12.30 6.47
N ASP A 155 -9.12 -13.27 7.34
CA ASP A 155 -8.95 -14.69 6.97
C ASP A 155 -10.21 -15.24 6.28
N ARG A 156 -11.39 -14.88 6.78
CA ARG A 156 -12.68 -15.30 6.20
C ARG A 156 -12.91 -14.75 4.79
N HIS A 157 -12.45 -13.54 4.50
CA HIS A 157 -12.68 -12.88 3.21
C HIS A 157 -11.51 -13.05 2.24
N PHE A 158 -10.37 -13.54 2.71
CA PHE A 158 -9.14 -13.68 1.94
C PHE A 158 -9.35 -14.38 0.60
N ILE A 159 -10.07 -15.50 0.58
CA ILE A 159 -10.30 -16.27 -0.65
C ILE A 159 -11.03 -15.43 -1.70
N LEU A 160 -12.09 -14.73 -1.30
CA LEU A 160 -12.89 -13.94 -2.24
C LEU A 160 -12.09 -12.76 -2.80
N ASP A 161 -11.38 -12.04 -1.94
CA ASP A 161 -10.57 -10.89 -2.33
C ASP A 161 -9.40 -11.31 -3.24
N TYR A 162 -8.75 -12.42 -2.90
CA TYR A 162 -7.66 -12.96 -3.69
C TYR A 162 -8.12 -13.43 -5.06
N THR A 163 -9.23 -14.19 -5.15
CA THR A 163 -9.80 -14.62 -6.44
C THR A 163 -10.16 -13.43 -7.31
N ARG A 164 -10.79 -12.40 -6.75
CA ARG A 164 -11.17 -11.19 -7.49
C ARG A 164 -9.95 -10.43 -8.01
N ARG A 165 -8.91 -10.31 -7.19
CA ARG A 165 -7.64 -9.67 -7.59
C ARG A 165 -6.97 -10.46 -8.72
N PHE A 166 -6.94 -11.79 -8.62
CA PHE A 166 -6.39 -12.65 -9.66
C PHE A 166 -7.15 -12.50 -10.99
N GLN A 167 -8.48 -12.53 -10.96
CA GLN A 167 -9.34 -12.31 -12.13
C GLN A 167 -9.09 -10.95 -12.78
N SER A 168 -8.97 -9.88 -11.98
CA SER A 168 -8.67 -8.54 -12.49
C SER A 168 -7.32 -8.50 -13.23
N VAL A 169 -6.29 -9.14 -12.68
CA VAL A 169 -4.95 -9.18 -13.31
C VAL A 169 -5.01 -9.95 -14.63
N MET A 170 -5.68 -11.10 -14.65
CA MET A 170 -5.85 -11.90 -15.87
C MET A 170 -6.64 -11.15 -16.95
N ALA A 171 -7.72 -10.46 -16.57
CA ALA A 171 -8.50 -9.65 -17.50
C ALA A 171 -7.66 -8.52 -18.14
N THR A 172 -6.84 -7.82 -17.35
CA THR A 172 -5.94 -6.77 -17.86
C THR A 172 -4.86 -7.34 -18.78
N GLN A 173 -4.29 -8.51 -18.47
CA GLN A 173 -3.27 -9.15 -19.31
C GLN A 173 -3.84 -9.67 -20.64
N CYS A 174 -5.01 -10.31 -20.63
CA CYS A 174 -5.67 -10.75 -21.86
C CYS A 174 -6.02 -9.58 -22.79
N PHE A 175 -6.44 -8.43 -22.25
CA PHE A 175 -6.74 -7.24 -23.04
C PHE A 175 -5.49 -6.67 -23.74
N SER A 176 -4.35 -6.65 -23.05
CA SER A 176 -3.06 -6.21 -23.61
C SER A 176 -2.50 -7.15 -24.69
N ILE A 177 -2.78 -8.46 -24.60
CA ILE A 177 -2.40 -9.45 -25.62
C ILE A 177 -3.31 -9.35 -26.86
N SER A 178 -4.59 -9.00 -26.68
CA SER A 178 -5.52 -8.81 -27.80
C SER A 178 -5.22 -7.53 -28.59
N SER A 179 -4.86 -6.44 -27.91
CA SER A 179 -4.60 -5.14 -28.57
C SER A 179 -3.30 -5.11 -29.38
N SER A 180 -2.28 -5.86 -28.95
CA SER A 180 -1.02 -6.04 -29.69
C SER A 180 -1.16 -6.90 -30.96
N LYS A 181 -2.18 -7.75 -31.04
CA LYS A 181 -2.49 -8.51 -32.27
C LYS A 181 -3.21 -7.65 -33.33
N THR A 182 -3.95 -6.62 -32.92
CA THR A 182 -4.61 -5.69 -33.86
C THR A 182 -3.70 -4.61 -34.44
N SER A 183 -2.55 -4.28 -33.83
CA SER A 183 -1.60 -3.30 -34.37
C SER A 183 -0.60 -3.87 -35.39
N THR A 184 -0.51 -5.20 -35.51
CA THR A 184 0.49 -5.87 -36.37
C THR A 184 -0.13 -6.37 -37.69
N GLY A 185 -1.31 -5.86 -38.06
CA GLY A 185 -2.11 -6.34 -39.19
C GLY A 185 -2.44 -5.28 -40.24
N PHE A 186 -1.60 -4.25 -40.45
CA PHE A 186 -1.83 -3.26 -41.51
C PHE A 186 -0.51 -2.67 -42.03
N ARG A 187 0.43 -3.50 -42.49
CA ARG A 187 1.54 -3.08 -43.36
C ARG A 187 2.28 -4.30 -43.91
N GLN A 188 1.72 -4.94 -44.93
CA GLN A 188 2.53 -5.66 -45.93
C GLN A 188 1.68 -5.99 -47.14
N LEU A 189 1.59 -5.05 -48.07
CA LEU A 189 1.16 -5.29 -49.44
C LEU A 189 1.78 -4.23 -50.34
N SER A 190 3.10 -4.33 -50.55
CA SER A 190 3.76 -3.77 -51.71
C SER A 190 5.23 -4.20 -51.76
N VAL A 191 5.64 -4.62 -52.96
CA VAL A 191 7.02 -4.81 -53.45
C VAL A 191 7.58 -6.25 -53.35
N LEU A 192 7.05 -7.09 -54.25
CA LEU A 192 7.85 -8.06 -54.99
C LEU A 192 8.85 -7.31 -55.88
N ARG A 193 10.15 -7.56 -55.70
CA ARG A 193 11.19 -7.78 -56.73
C ARG A 193 12.60 -7.53 -56.16
N GLY A 194 13.47 -8.52 -56.30
CA GLY A 194 14.93 -8.32 -56.28
C GLY A 194 15.67 -8.86 -55.06
N LEU A 195 15.89 -10.18 -55.01
CA LEU A 195 17.15 -10.74 -54.46
C LEU A 195 18.28 -10.52 -55.50
N PRO A 196 19.59 -10.70 -55.20
CA PRO A 196 20.20 -11.19 -53.95
C PRO A 196 21.38 -10.32 -53.43
N PHE A 197 21.81 -10.49 -52.18
CA PHE A 197 23.25 -10.55 -51.84
C PHE A 197 23.49 -11.07 -50.40
N SER A 198 23.99 -12.30 -50.36
CA SER A 198 25.01 -12.95 -49.49
C SER A 198 25.24 -12.66 -47.99
N SER A 199 25.41 -13.80 -47.30
CA SER A 199 26.17 -14.12 -46.07
C SER A 199 25.46 -13.86 -44.73
N ALA A 200 24.94 -14.89 -44.05
CA ALA A 200 25.58 -16.00 -43.31
C ALA A 200 25.85 -15.66 -41.84
N ALA A 201 24.99 -16.17 -40.93
CA ALA A 201 25.41 -16.86 -39.71
C ALA A 201 24.18 -17.52 -39.04
N THR A 202 24.32 -18.82 -38.84
CA THR A 202 23.36 -19.78 -38.29
C THR A 202 23.54 -19.89 -36.77
N LEU A 203 22.55 -20.53 -36.12
CA LEU A 203 22.51 -21.09 -34.74
C LEU A 203 21.80 -20.19 -33.71
N SER A 204 20.95 -20.68 -32.82
CA SER A 204 20.35 -22.01 -32.60
C SER A 204 19.28 -21.80 -31.53
N SER A 205 18.09 -22.34 -31.75
CA SER A 205 16.99 -22.38 -30.79
C SER A 205 17.28 -23.38 -29.68
N SER A 206 17.35 -22.93 -28.42
CA SER A 206 17.36 -23.83 -27.26
C SER A 206 15.96 -23.89 -26.66
N SER A 207 15.31 -25.04 -26.86
CA SER A 207 14.10 -25.47 -26.19
C SER A 207 14.37 -25.75 -24.70
N TRP A 208 13.54 -25.21 -23.82
CA TRP A 208 13.46 -25.66 -22.43
C TRP A 208 12.36 -26.72 -22.33
N VAL A 209 12.78 -27.97 -22.16
CA VAL A 209 11.94 -29.12 -21.83
C VAL A 209 11.81 -29.18 -20.31
N CYS A 210 10.58 -29.05 -19.80
CA CYS A 210 10.24 -29.47 -18.43
C CYS A 210 10.28 -31.01 -18.38
N LYS A 211 11.01 -31.56 -17.41
CA LYS A 211 10.90 -32.98 -17.02
C LYS A 211 10.08 -33.07 -15.74
N ASP A 212 9.30 -34.15 -15.70
CA ASP A 212 8.34 -34.58 -14.69
C ASP A 212 8.90 -34.71 -13.26
#